data_AF-A0A845TTZ2-F1
#
_entry.id   AF-A0A845TTZ2-F1
#
_cell.length_a   1.000
_cell.length_b   1.000
_cell.length_c   1.000
_cell.angle_alpha   90.00
_cell.angle_beta   90.00
_cell.angle_gamma   90.00
#
_symmetry.space_group_name_H-M   'P 1'
#
loop_
_entity.id
_entity.type
_entity.pdbx_description
1 polymer ?
#
loop_
_entity_poly.entity_id
_entity_poly.type
_entity_poly.pdbx_seq_one_letter_code
_entity_poly.pdbx_strand_id
1 'polypeptide(L)'
;MAVFWRDLSRRVLPPSKAGVTPAWAWSLAALEAIFLCALAFGLSCWIAPQDPLGLGAQFPWLWIVPALLAMRYGTAIGVTAVVTFIALCLLLPELAAYLPWSRSIVASATSLAGQEFPKAFFLGGLVLTLICGQFSDI
;
A
#
# COMPACT_ATOMS: atom_id res chain seq x y z
N MET A 1 38.19 3.99 7.18
CA MET A 1 36.98 4.50 6.48
C MET A 1 36.30 3.47 5.55
N ALA A 2 36.96 2.40 5.11
CA ALA A 2 36.32 1.37 4.24
C ALA A 2 35.42 0.36 4.98
N VAL A 3 35.52 0.25 6.31
CA VAL A 3 34.74 -0.70 7.14
C VAL A 3 33.31 -0.21 7.38
N PHE A 4 33.13 1.10 7.52
CA PHE A 4 31.84 1.74 7.79
C PHE A 4 30.80 1.52 6.67
N TRP A 5 31.26 1.51 5.40
CA TRP A 5 30.39 1.32 4.24
C TRP A 5 29.93 -0.13 4.04
N ARG A 6 30.77 -1.11 4.41
CA ARG A 6 30.39 -2.53 4.41
C ARG A 6 29.34 -2.84 5.48
N ASP A 7 29.43 -2.21 6.65
CA ASP A 7 28.39 -2.31 7.68
C ASP A 7 27.08 -1.64 7.27
N LEU A 8 27.14 -0.52 6.56
CA LEU A 8 25.94 0.14 6.03
C LEU A 8 25.21 -0.75 5.02
N SER A 9 25.94 -1.44 4.14
CA SER A 9 25.34 -2.33 3.13
C SER A 9 24.64 -3.58 3.73
N ARG A 10 25.06 -4.04 4.91
CA ARG A 10 24.37 -5.13 5.67
C ARG A 10 23.21 -4.63 6.53
N ARG A 11 23.17 -3.33 6.83
CA ARG A 11 22.10 -2.68 7.60
C ARG A 11 20.92 -2.25 6.73
N VAL A 12 21.12 -2.11 5.42
CA VAL A 12 20.08 -1.71 4.46
C VAL A 12 19.41 -2.91 3.78
N LEU A 13 20.06 -4.07 3.68
CA LEU A 13 19.47 -5.29 3.10
C LEU A 13 19.91 -6.55 3.87
N PRO A 14 18.99 -7.33 4.46
CA PRO A 14 19.31 -8.69 4.87
C PRO A 14 19.43 -9.60 3.64
N PRO A 15 20.43 -10.52 3.60
CA PRO A 15 20.46 -11.60 2.62
C PRO A 15 19.42 -12.65 3.01
N SER A 16 18.33 -12.77 2.24
CA SER A 16 17.32 -13.82 2.45
C SER A 16 17.69 -15.09 1.70
N LYS A 17 18.56 -15.92 2.28
CA LYS A 17 18.60 -17.36 1.96
C LYS A 17 18.71 -18.16 3.26
N ALA A 18 17.65 -18.93 3.53
CA ALA A 18 17.38 -19.79 4.69
C ALA A 18 16.66 -19.16 5.91
N GLY A 19 15.32 -19.14 5.86
CA GLY A 19 14.50 -19.76 6.91
C GLY A 19 13.80 -18.89 7.94
N VAL A 20 14.38 -17.79 8.43
CA VAL A 20 13.71 -16.91 9.42
C VAL A 20 14.19 -15.48 9.24
N THR A 21 13.41 -14.64 8.56
CA THR A 21 13.57 -13.18 8.70
C THR A 21 13.22 -12.81 10.14
N PRO A 22 14.07 -12.05 10.86
CA PRO A 22 13.76 -11.67 12.22
C PRO A 22 12.47 -10.84 12.22
N ALA A 23 11.53 -11.16 13.11
CA ALA A 23 10.16 -10.63 13.08
C ALA A 23 10.09 -9.09 12.99
N TRP A 24 11.06 -8.38 13.58
CA TRP A 24 11.15 -6.93 13.52
C TRP A 24 11.37 -6.38 12.10
N ALA A 25 12.10 -7.09 11.23
CA ALA A 25 12.35 -6.66 9.86
C ALA A 25 11.10 -6.79 8.99
N TRP A 26 10.32 -7.87 9.19
CA TRP A 26 9.03 -8.03 8.53
C TRP A 26 8.01 -6.97 9.01
N SER A 27 7.96 -6.71 10.32
CA SER A 27 7.10 -5.66 10.88
C SER A 27 7.47 -4.28 10.35
N LEU A 28 8.76 -3.98 10.16
CA LEU A 28 9.19 -2.71 9.58
C LEU A 28 8.76 -2.58 8.11
N ALA A 29 8.88 -3.66 7.32
CA ALA A 29 8.41 -3.69 5.94
C ALA A 29 6.88 -3.54 5.85
N ALA A 30 6.13 -4.19 6.74
CA ALA A 30 4.68 -4.04 6.83
C ALA A 30 4.29 -2.61 7.22
N LEU A 31 5.00 -1.99 8.17
CA LEU A 31 4.76 -0.60 8.57
C LEU A 31 5.05 0.37 7.42
N GLU A 32 6.16 0.18 6.69
CA GLU A 32 6.48 0.99 5.51
C GLU A 32 5.41 0.81 4.42
N ALA A 33 4.96 -0.42 4.17
CA ALA A 33 3.87 -0.70 3.22
C ALA A 33 2.57 0.01 3.63
N ILE A 34 2.18 -0.11 4.89
CA ILE A 34 0.99 0.57 5.42
C ILE A 34 1.10 2.08 5.26
N PHE A 35 2.26 2.65 5.62
CA PHE A 35 2.52 4.08 5.53
C PHE A 35 2.48 4.58 4.08
N LEU A 36 3.12 3.87 3.14
CA LEU A 36 3.14 4.25 1.73
C LEU A 36 1.76 4.12 1.08
N CYS A 37 1.00 3.08 1.40
CA CYS A 37 -0.39 2.93 0.94
C CYS A 37 -1.29 4.04 1.49
N ALA A 38 -1.17 4.35 2.78
CA ALA A 38 -1.93 5.45 3.40
C ALA A 38 -1.57 6.80 2.79
N LEU A 39 -0.28 7.05 2.56
CA LEU A 39 0.19 8.27 1.92
C LEU A 39 -0.33 8.38 0.48
N ALA A 40 -0.26 7.31 -0.31
CA ALA A 40 -0.74 7.29 -1.68
C ALA A 40 -2.26 7.51 -1.77
N PHE A 41 -3.04 6.85 -0.90
CA PHE A 41 -4.49 7.05 -0.82
C PHE A 41 -4.83 8.49 -0.40
N GLY A 42 -4.16 9.02 0.62
CA GLY A 42 -4.36 10.39 1.06
C GLY A 42 -4.00 11.42 -0.01
N LEU A 43 -2.93 11.19 -0.76
CA LEU A 43 -2.53 12.03 -1.90
C LEU A 43 -3.58 11.99 -3.01
N SER A 44 -4.15 10.82 -3.29
CA SER A 44 -5.22 10.66 -4.27
C SER A 44 -6.48 11.42 -3.85
N CYS A 45 -6.88 11.32 -2.59
CA CYS A 45 -7.99 12.12 -2.06
C CYS A 45 -7.74 13.63 -2.19
N TRP A 46 -6.49 14.07 -2.07
CA TRP A 46 -6.13 15.48 -2.19
C TRP A 46 -6.12 15.97 -3.64
N ILE A 47 -5.63 15.17 -4.58
CA ILE A 47 -5.53 15.52 -6.01
C ILE A 47 -6.88 15.38 -6.71
N ALA A 48 -7.61 14.30 -6.46
CA ALA A 48 -8.88 13.97 -7.09
C ALA A 48 -9.98 13.69 -6.03
N PRO A 49 -10.52 14.73 -5.37
CA PRO A 49 -11.50 14.57 -4.31
C PRO A 49 -12.82 13.90 -4.74
N GLN A 50 -13.13 13.96 -6.04
CA GLN A 50 -14.37 13.43 -6.61
C GLN A 50 -14.25 11.94 -6.98
N ASP A 51 -13.03 11.46 -7.17
CA ASP A 51 -12.73 10.08 -7.56
C ASP A 51 -11.43 9.61 -6.89
N PRO A 52 -11.46 9.35 -5.58
CA PRO A 52 -10.26 9.01 -4.81
C PRO A 52 -9.64 7.67 -5.21
N LEU A 53 -10.40 6.76 -5.83
CA LEU A 53 -9.88 5.50 -6.37
C LEU A 53 -9.37 5.63 -7.82
N GLY A 54 -9.68 6.73 -8.50
CA GLY A 54 -9.35 6.91 -9.91
C GLY A 54 -10.11 5.95 -10.83
N LEU A 55 -11.37 5.61 -10.52
CA LEU A 55 -12.21 4.73 -11.33
C LEU A 55 -12.47 5.29 -12.74
N GLY A 56 -12.52 6.61 -12.87
CA GLY A 56 -12.67 7.31 -14.14
C GLY A 56 -11.36 7.61 -14.86
N ALA A 57 -10.21 7.32 -14.24
CA ALA A 57 -8.91 7.51 -14.86
C ALA A 57 -8.65 6.41 -15.91
N GLN A 58 -7.93 6.75 -16.99
CA GLN A 58 -7.53 5.76 -18.00
C GLN A 58 -6.62 4.66 -17.45
N PHE A 59 -5.91 4.96 -16.36
CA PHE A 59 -4.97 4.05 -15.73
C PHE A 59 -5.08 4.13 -14.20
N PRO A 60 -5.05 3.00 -13.48
CA PRO A 60 -5.34 2.99 -12.06
C PRO A 60 -4.04 3.16 -11.24
N TRP A 61 -3.54 4.39 -11.22
CA TRP A 61 -2.24 4.77 -10.65
C TRP A 61 -2.00 4.31 -9.20
N LEU A 62 -3.05 4.22 -8.37
CA LEU A 62 -2.92 3.78 -6.98
C LEU A 62 -2.35 2.37 -6.84
N TRP A 63 -2.63 1.47 -7.80
CA TRP A 63 -2.16 0.08 -7.74
C TRP A 63 -0.67 -0.08 -8.04
N ILE A 64 0.00 0.96 -8.54
CA ILE A 64 1.45 0.92 -8.70
C ILE A 64 2.12 0.78 -7.33
N VAL A 65 1.59 1.40 -6.28
CA VAL A 65 2.19 1.36 -4.93
C VAL A 65 2.24 -0.06 -4.35
N PRO A 66 1.12 -0.81 -4.23
CA PRO A 66 1.17 -2.19 -3.76
C PRO A 66 1.97 -3.10 -4.71
N ALA A 67 1.92 -2.87 -6.03
CA ALA A 67 2.74 -3.64 -6.98
C ALA A 67 4.26 -3.42 -6.77
N LEU A 68 4.70 -2.18 -6.58
CA LEU A 68 6.10 -1.84 -6.25
C LEU A 68 6.53 -2.45 -4.91
N LEU A 69 5.66 -2.40 -3.90
CA LEU A 69 5.92 -2.99 -2.60
C LEU A 69 6.06 -4.52 -2.69
N ALA A 70 5.22 -5.16 -3.50
CA ALA A 70 5.30 -6.59 -3.77
C ALA A 70 6.62 -6.95 -4.48
N MET A 71 7.08 -6.12 -5.42
CA MET A 71 8.38 -6.32 -6.08
C MET A 71 9.58 -6.06 -5.15
N ARG A 72 9.41 -5.23 -4.12
CA ARG A 72 10.49 -4.88 -3.18
C ARG A 72 10.62 -5.89 -2.05
N TYR A 73 9.50 -6.39 -1.56
CA TYR A 73 9.42 -7.15 -0.32
C TYR A 73 8.81 -8.54 -0.47
N GLY A 74 8.36 -8.91 -1.67
CA GLY A 74 7.73 -10.20 -1.95
C GLY A 74 6.21 -10.19 -1.82
N THR A 75 5.59 -11.35 -2.11
CA THR A 75 4.12 -11.51 -2.11
C THR A 75 3.47 -11.15 -0.79
N ALA A 76 4.05 -11.55 0.34
CA ALA A 76 3.47 -11.36 1.66
C ALA A 76 3.20 -9.88 1.99
N ILE A 77 4.19 -9.00 1.76
CA ILE A 77 4.04 -7.56 1.98
C ILE A 77 3.14 -6.93 0.90
N GLY A 78 3.15 -7.46 -0.33
CA GLY A 78 2.19 -7.09 -1.36
C GLY A 78 0.74 -7.28 -0.90
N VAL A 79 0.41 -8.44 -0.31
CA VAL A 79 -0.93 -8.70 0.24
C VAL A 79 -1.26 -7.72 1.37
N THR A 80 -0.33 -7.45 2.28
CA THR A 80 -0.51 -6.45 3.34
C THR A 80 -0.84 -5.08 2.77
N ALA A 81 -0.17 -4.66 1.69
CA ALA A 81 -0.44 -3.40 1.01
C ALA A 81 -1.87 -3.35 0.42
N VAL A 82 -2.33 -4.43 -0.22
CA VAL A 82 -3.69 -4.51 -0.77
C VAL A 82 -4.76 -4.50 0.34
N VAL A 83 -4.56 -5.28 1.41
CA VAL A 83 -5.45 -5.29 2.56
C VAL A 83 -5.50 -3.89 3.20
N THR A 84 -4.37 -3.19 3.28
CA THR A 84 -4.33 -1.81 3.76
C THR A 84 -5.15 -0.89 2.87
N PHE A 85 -5.06 -1.01 1.54
CA PHE A 85 -5.88 -0.24 0.61
C PHE A 85 -7.38 -0.45 0.82
N ILE A 86 -7.80 -1.71 0.96
CA ILE A 86 -9.20 -2.07 1.23
C ILE A 86 -9.62 -1.51 2.59
N ALA A 87 -8.79 -1.69 3.63
CA ALA A 87 -9.05 -1.20 4.97
C ALA A 87 -9.17 0.33 5.00
N LEU A 88 -8.29 1.06 4.29
CA LEU A 88 -8.38 2.51 4.16
C LEU A 88 -9.69 2.91 3.47
N CYS A 89 -10.06 2.25 2.36
CA CYS A 89 -11.31 2.53 1.66
C CYS A 89 -12.56 2.35 2.54
N LEU A 90 -12.55 1.38 3.45
CA LEU A 90 -13.70 1.06 4.32
C LEU A 90 -13.69 1.83 5.64
N LEU A 91 -12.52 2.03 6.26
CA LEU A 91 -12.39 2.55 7.62
C LEU A 91 -12.12 4.06 7.66
N LEU A 92 -11.53 4.66 6.62
CA LEU A 92 -11.26 6.10 6.60
C LEU A 92 -12.53 6.95 6.77
N PRO A 93 -13.66 6.68 6.08
CA PRO A 93 -14.91 7.43 6.27
C PRO A 93 -15.38 7.47 7.72
N GLU A 94 -15.31 6.33 8.40
CA GLU A 94 -15.68 6.19 9.81
C GLU A 94 -14.69 6.94 10.72
N LEU A 95 -13.38 6.86 10.44
CA LEU A 95 -12.37 7.57 11.22
C LEU A 95 -12.51 9.10 11.12
N ALA A 96 -12.97 9.62 9.99
CA ALA A 96 -13.17 11.07 9.82
C ALA A 96 -14.32 11.65 10.65
N ALA A 97 -15.23 10.81 11.14
CA ALA A 97 -16.19 11.23 12.14
C ALA A 97 -15.50 11.64 13.45
N TYR A 98 -14.45 10.89 13.84
CA TYR A 98 -13.71 11.05 15.09
C TYR A 98 -12.49 11.97 15.01
N LEU A 99 -11.82 12.06 13.85
CA LEU A 99 -10.64 12.91 13.65
C LEU A 99 -10.98 14.12 12.76
N PRO A 100 -11.33 15.29 13.33
CA PRO A 100 -11.80 16.44 12.55
C PRO A 100 -10.77 17.00 11.57
N TRP A 101 -9.47 16.82 11.82
CA TRP A 101 -8.40 17.22 10.89
C TRP A 101 -8.36 16.35 9.62
N SER A 102 -8.85 15.12 9.69
CA SER A 102 -8.89 14.19 8.55
C SER A 102 -10.11 14.41 7.64
N ARG A 103 -11.08 15.23 8.05
CA ARG A 103 -12.31 15.50 7.28
C ARG A 103 -12.04 16.13 5.92
N SER A 104 -11.03 16.97 5.78
CA SER A 104 -10.64 17.55 4.49
C SER A 104 -10.09 16.51 3.51
N ILE A 105 -9.49 15.43 4.03
CA ILE A 105 -8.94 14.32 3.24
C ILE A 105 -10.03 13.27 2.94
N VAL A 106 -11.01 13.12 3.82
CA VAL A 106 -11.98 12.02 3.79
C VAL A 106 -13.35 12.41 3.23
N ALA A 107 -13.69 13.70 3.12
CA ALA A 107 -14.90 14.16 2.43
C ALA A 107 -15.05 13.54 1.02
N SER A 108 -13.92 13.24 0.40
CA SER A 108 -13.77 12.56 -0.88
C SER A 108 -14.13 11.07 -0.84
N ALA A 109 -13.75 10.36 0.23
CA ALA A 109 -13.98 8.93 0.39
C ALA A 109 -15.45 8.60 0.71
N THR A 110 -16.20 9.54 1.30
CA THR A 110 -17.65 9.40 1.55
C THR A 110 -18.44 9.17 0.25
N SER A 111 -17.94 9.64 -0.90
CA SER A 111 -18.57 9.39 -2.22
C SER A 111 -18.58 7.92 -2.65
N LEU A 112 -17.73 7.08 -2.03
CA LEU A 112 -17.66 5.64 -2.27
C LEU A 112 -18.72 4.85 -1.48
N ALA A 113 -19.21 5.37 -0.36
CA ALA A 113 -20.20 4.69 0.48
C ALA A 113 -21.59 4.59 -0.19
N GLY A 114 -21.88 5.46 -1.16
CA GLY A 114 -23.12 5.43 -1.94
C GLY A 114 -23.03 4.68 -3.28
N GLN A 115 -21.85 4.20 -3.67
CA GLN A 115 -21.64 3.52 -4.95
C GLN A 115 -21.43 2.01 -4.73
N GLU A 116 -21.81 1.20 -5.71
CA GLU A 116 -21.53 -0.23 -5.66
C GLU A 116 -20.02 -0.46 -5.58
N PHE A 117 -19.57 -1.23 -4.58
CA PHE A 117 -18.16 -1.50 -4.38
C PHE A 117 -17.52 -2.06 -5.67
N PRO A 118 -16.49 -1.42 -6.23
CA PRO A 118 -15.94 -1.76 -7.55
C PRO A 118 -15.07 -3.03 -7.47
N LYS A 119 -15.74 -4.18 -7.42
CA LYS A 119 -15.15 -5.53 -7.23
C LYS A 119 -14.04 -5.83 -8.23
N ALA A 120 -14.26 -5.51 -9.50
CA ALA A 120 -13.33 -5.78 -10.58
C ALA A 120 -12.03 -4.96 -10.47
N PHE A 121 -12.13 -3.71 -10.00
CA PHE A 121 -10.98 -2.83 -9.80
C PHE A 121 -10.05 -3.37 -8.71
N PHE A 122 -10.62 -3.78 -7.57
CA PHE A 122 -9.86 -4.39 -6.48
C PHE A 122 -9.29 -5.76 -6.86
N LEU A 123 -10.06 -6.58 -7.56
CA LEU A 123 -9.59 -7.89 -8.02
C LEU A 123 -8.44 -7.77 -9.01
N GLY A 124 -8.55 -6.87 -10.00
CA GLY A 124 -7.47 -6.62 -10.96
C GLY A 124 -6.19 -6.11 -10.28
N GLY A 125 -6.34 -5.17 -9.34
CA GLY A 125 -5.25 -4.65 -8.53
C GLY A 125 -4.57 -5.71 -7.65
N LEU A 126 -5.37 -6.58 -7.03
CA LEU A 126 -4.88 -7.70 -6.24
C LEU A 126 -4.11 -8.70 -7.12
N VAL A 127 -4.66 -9.07 -8.28
CA VAL A 127 -3.99 -9.99 -9.22
C VAL A 127 -2.67 -9.40 -9.71
N LEU A 128 -2.64 -8.12 -10.08
CA LEU A 128 -1.42 -7.42 -10.46
C LEU A 128 -0.35 -7.50 -9.35
N THR A 129 -0.76 -7.18 -8.12
CA THR A 129 0.14 -7.20 -6.95
C THR A 129 0.68 -8.60 -6.68
N LEU A 130 -0.17 -9.63 -6.76
CA LEU A 130 0.24 -11.02 -6.56
C LEU A 130 1.21 -11.49 -7.64
N ILE A 131 0.97 -11.15 -8.91
CA ILE A 131 1.89 -11.48 -10.01
C ILE A 131 3.25 -10.84 -9.76
N CYS A 132 3.28 -9.53 -9.48
CA CYS A 132 4.50 -8.79 -9.16
C CYS A 132 5.25 -9.39 -7.97
N GLY A 133 4.52 -9.75 -6.90
CA GLY A 133 5.10 -10.39 -5.73
C GLY A 133 5.67 -11.77 -6.05
N GLN A 134 4.95 -12.58 -6.82
CA GLN A 134 5.38 -13.93 -7.16
C GLN A 134 6.71 -13.91 -7.93
N PHE A 135 6.89 -12.93 -8.83
CA PHE A 135 8.17 -12.74 -9.53
C PHE A 135 9.30 -12.23 -8.64
N SER A 136 8.99 -11.57 -7.52
CA SER A 136 10.00 -11.15 -6.54
C SER A 136 10.43 -12.27 -5.60
N ASP A 137 9.58 -13.28 -5.40
CA ASP A 137 9.84 -14.41 -4.50
C ASP A 137 10.66 -15.53 -5.16
N ILE A 138 10.69 -15.57 -6.50
CA ILE A 138 11.47 -16.52 -7.32
C ILE A 138 12.94 -16.09 -7.40
#